data_AF-A0A840PQ74-F1
#
_entry.id   AF-A0A840PQ74-F1
#
_cell.length_a   1.000
_cell.length_b   1.000
_cell.length_c   1.000
_cell.angle_alpha   90.00
_cell.angle_beta   90.00
_cell.angle_gamma   90.00
#
_symmetry.space_group_name_H-M   'P 1'
#
loop_
_entity.id
_entity.type
_entity.pdbx_description
1 polymer ?
#
loop_
_entity_poly.entity_id
_entity_poly.type
_entity_poly.pdbx_seq_one_letter_code
_entity_poly.pdbx_strand_id
1 'polypeptide(L)' 'MSEKKTKNTTSKKKEVKELKFSKEQIIKSNKHTHIRDALNAILKDSEKYSLKEVDAKLKEFYEGGKK' A
#
# COMPACT_ATOMS: atom_id res chain seq x y z
N MET A 1 14.01 31.96 -2.77
CA MET A 1 14.28 30.50 -2.90
C MET A 1 14.08 29.93 -1.51
N SER A 2 13.04 29.15 -1.22
CA SER A 2 12.75 27.86 -1.85
C SER A 2 11.25 27.56 -1.84
N GLU A 3 10.77 27.06 -2.96
CA GLU A 3 9.45 26.49 -3.13
C GLU A 3 9.42 25.02 -2.66
N LYS A 4 8.19 24.55 -2.37
CA LYS A 4 7.77 23.16 -2.12
C LYS A 4 8.02 22.69 -0.66
N LYS A 5 7.02 22.23 0.11
CA LYS A 5 5.83 21.46 -0.28
C LYS A 5 4.78 21.49 0.84
N THR A 6 3.64 22.12 0.58
CA THR A 6 2.38 21.84 1.28
C THR A 6 1.91 20.42 0.93
N LYS A 7 1.60 19.58 1.93
CA LYS A 7 0.39 18.73 1.93
C LYS A 7 0.10 18.08 3.29
N ASN A 8 -0.93 18.63 3.94
CA ASN A 8 -1.95 17.97 4.76
C ASN A 8 -1.53 16.97 5.85
N THR A 9 -1.27 17.51 7.03
CA THR A 9 -1.72 16.94 8.29
C THR A 9 -3.02 17.64 8.70
N THR A 10 -4.17 16.95 8.72
CA THR A 10 -5.35 17.22 9.61
C THR A 10 -6.54 16.30 9.28
N SER A 11 -6.84 15.44 10.27
CA SER A 11 -8.15 15.03 10.81
C SER A 11 -9.23 14.34 9.96
N LYS A 12 -9.40 13.05 10.30
CA LYS A 12 -10.63 12.43 10.85
C LYS A 12 -11.95 12.77 10.15
N LYS A 13 -12.37 11.90 9.22
CA LYS A 13 -13.80 11.65 8.98
C LYS A 13 -14.04 10.15 8.84
N LYS A 14 -14.90 9.65 9.73
CA LYS A 14 -15.57 8.35 9.61
C LYS A 14 -16.23 8.29 8.25
N GLU A 15 -15.65 7.53 7.36
CA GLU A 15 -16.37 6.85 6.30
C GLU A 15 -15.68 5.49 6.21
N VAL A 16 -16.38 4.42 6.54
CA VAL A 16 -15.90 3.05 6.35
C VAL A 16 -15.98 2.74 4.85
N LYS A 17 -15.35 3.59 4.04
CA LYS A 17 -15.00 3.29 2.66
C LYS A 17 -13.63 2.68 2.74
N GLU A 18 -13.52 1.44 2.29
CA GLU A 18 -12.29 0.69 2.23
C GLU A 18 -11.17 1.60 1.69
N LEU A 19 -10.27 2.03 2.59
CA LEU A 19 -9.20 2.95 2.26
C LEU A 19 -8.24 2.20 1.35
N LYS A 20 -8.38 2.45 0.04
CA LYS A 20 -7.47 1.93 -0.97
C LYS A 20 -6.27 2.84 -1.09
N PHE A 21 -5.09 2.26 -0.94
CA PHE A 21 -3.82 2.94 -1.03
C PHE A 21 -3.13 2.53 -2.34
N SER A 22 -2.48 3.49 -3.00
CA SER A 22 -1.62 3.17 -4.13
C SER A 22 -0.43 2.34 -3.66
N LYS A 23 0.13 1.51 -4.56
CA LYS A 23 1.38 0.77 -4.32
C LYS A 23 2.45 1.64 -3.68
N GLU A 24 2.71 2.82 -4.24
CA GLU A 24 3.67 3.80 -3.70
C GLU A 24 3.42 4.20 -2.24
N GLN A 25 2.15 4.34 -1.82
CA GLN A 25 1.79 4.67 -0.44
C GLN A 25 2.04 3.49 0.51
N ILE A 26 1.74 2.28 0.05
CA ILE A 26 1.95 1.05 0.81
C ILE A 26 3.45 0.80 0.98
N ILE A 27 4.24 0.91 -0.09
CA ILE A 27 5.71 0.74 -0.02
C ILE A 27 6.39 1.86 0.76
N LYS A 28 5.88 3.11 0.74
CA LYS A 28 6.48 4.20 1.53
C LYS A 28 6.39 3.98 3.03
N SER A 29 5.42 3.20 3.50
CA SER A 29 5.33 2.84 4.92
C SER A 29 6.53 2.01 5.35
N ASN A 30 7.19 2.45 6.43
CA ASN A 30 8.37 1.79 6.99
C ASN A 30 8.08 0.32 7.42
N LYS A 31 6.81 0.02 7.72
CA LYS A 31 6.29 -1.32 8.02
C LYS A 31 6.48 -2.35 6.91
N HIS A 32 6.57 -1.92 5.66
CA HIS A 32 6.59 -2.83 4.51
C HIS A 32 7.94 -2.89 3.80
N THR A 33 9.01 -2.36 4.41
CA THR A 33 10.34 -2.26 3.79
C THR A 33 10.89 -3.62 3.31
N HIS A 34 10.71 -4.67 4.11
CA HIS A 34 11.18 -6.03 3.80
C HIS A 34 10.31 -6.74 2.76
N ILE A 35 9.02 -6.40 2.68
CA ILE A 35 8.10 -6.93 1.67
C ILE A 35 7.94 -5.98 0.47
N ARG A 36 8.75 -4.91 0.37
CA ARG A 36 8.66 -3.96 -0.77
C ARG A 36 8.86 -4.65 -2.09
N ASP A 37 9.76 -5.62 -2.14
CA ASP A 37 10.06 -6.38 -3.34
C ASP A 37 8.85 -7.24 -3.76
N ALA A 38 8.30 -8.00 -2.80
CA ALA A 38 7.06 -8.76 -2.98
C ALA A 38 5.87 -7.87 -3.38
N LEU A 39 5.67 -6.73 -2.69
CA LEU A 39 4.67 -5.73 -3.03
C LEU A 39 4.90 -5.16 -4.44
N ASN A 40 6.16 -5.01 -4.86
CA ASN A 40 6.48 -4.58 -6.21
C ASN A 40 6.11 -5.60 -7.28
N ALA A 41 6.29 -6.89 -6.96
CA ALA A 41 5.95 -7.99 -7.84
C ALA A 41 4.43 -8.25 -7.95
N ILE A 42 3.69 -8.12 -6.84
CA ILE A 42 2.25 -8.48 -6.79
C ILE A 42 1.28 -7.31 -7.00
N LEU A 43 1.70 -6.07 -6.70
CA LEU A 43 0.86 -4.88 -6.85
C LEU A 43 1.23 -4.12 -8.12
N LYS A 44 0.21 -3.70 -8.87
CA LYS A 44 0.36 -2.80 -10.03
C LYS A 44 0.32 -1.34 -9.59
N ASP A 45 1.12 -0.51 -10.25
CA ASP A 45 1.23 0.91 -9.93
C ASP A 45 -0.03 1.71 -10.30
N SER A 46 -0.73 1.26 -11.35
CA SER A 46 -1.97 1.88 -11.83
C SER A 46 -3.20 1.53 -10.98
N GLU A 47 -3.07 0.65 -10.00
CA GLU A 47 -4.16 0.17 -9.15
C GLU A 47 -3.97 0.60 -7.69
N LYS A 48 -5.08 0.66 -6.97
CA LYS A 48 -5.11 0.95 -5.54
C LYS A 48 -5.64 -0.26 -4.80
N TYR A 49 -5.00 -0.60 -3.70
CA TYR A 49 -5.29 -1.79 -2.92
C TYR A 49 -5.59 -1.39 -1.47
N SER A 50 -6.60 -2.00 -0.89
CA SER A 50 -6.84 -1.90 0.55
C SER A 50 -5.81 -2.72 1.31
N LEU A 51 -5.57 -2.39 2.59
CA LEU A 51 -4.67 -3.18 3.44
C LEU A 51 -5.02 -4.67 3.47
N LYS A 52 -6.32 -5.02 3.43
CA LYS A 52 -6.80 -6.41 3.32
C LYS A 52 -6.42 -7.08 2.00
N GLU A 53 -6.54 -6.38 0.87
CA GLU A 53 -6.17 -6.93 -0.45
C GLU A 53 -4.66 -7.14 -0.55
N VAL A 54 -3.89 -6.21 0.00
CA VAL A 54 -2.43 -6.30 0.07
C VAL A 54 -2.01 -7.53 0.89
N ASP A 55 -2.62 -7.71 2.07
CA ASP A 55 -2.37 -8.85 2.94
C ASP A 55 -2.75 -10.18 2.28
N ALA A 56 -3.92 -10.24 1.62
CA ALA A 56 -4.36 -11.42 0.87
C ALA A 56 -3.40 -11.77 -0.27
N LYS A 57 -2.98 -10.79 -1.08
CA LYS A 57 -2.01 -11.01 -2.16
C LYS A 57 -0.63 -11.41 -1.65
N LEU A 58 -0.17 -10.81 -0.55
CA LEU A 58 1.07 -11.20 0.10
C LEU A 58 0.98 -12.64 0.59
N LYS A 59 -0.14 -12.99 1.23
CA LYS A 59 -0.40 -14.35 1.68
C LYS A 59 -0.40 -15.33 0.52
N GLU A 60 -1.12 -15.07 -0.57
CA GLU A 60 -1.08 -15.92 -1.77
C GLU A 60 0.31 -16.01 -2.40
N PHE A 61 1.10 -14.94 -2.36
CA PHE A 61 2.46 -14.92 -2.87
C PHE A 61 3.44 -15.75 -2.02
N TYR A 62 3.37 -15.63 -0.69
CA TYR A 62 4.20 -16.42 0.23
C TYR A 62 3.73 -17.85 0.41
N GLU A 63 2.42 -18.08 0.35
CA GLU A 63 1.78 -19.40 0.36
C GLU A 63 1.81 -20.05 -1.04
N GLY A 64 2.38 -19.35 -2.03
CA GLY A 64 2.47 -19.65 -3.46
C GLY A 64 3.32 -20.87 -3.81
N GLY A 65 2.92 -22.03 -3.31
CA GLY A 65 3.45 -23.31 -3.75
C GLY A 65 2.55 -24.53 -3.51
N LYS A 66 1.32 -24.38 -2.99
CA LYS A 66 0.40 -25.53 -2.87
C LYS A 66 -0.58 -25.57 -4.04
N LYS A 67 -0.11 -26.10 -5.17
CA LYS A 67 -0.96 -26.83 -6.11
C LYS A 67 -0.56 -28.29 -6.08
#